data_AF-A0A835XVY2-F1
#
_entry.id   AF-A0A835XVY2-F1
#
_cell.length_a   1.000
_cell.length_b   1.000
_cell.length_c   1.000
_cell.angle_alpha   90.00
_cell.angle_beta   90.00
_cell.angle_gamma   90.00
#
_symmetry.space_group_name_H-M   'P 1'
#
loop_
_entity.id
_entity.type
_entity.pdbx_description
1 polymer ?
#
loop_
_entity_poly.entity_id
_entity_poly.type
_entity_poly.pdbx_seq_one_letter_code
_entity_poly.pdbx_strand_id
1 'polypeptide(L)'
;MVKAGKKVKGASKVRENETEEERKIRLEMEALAADEAERKAQEAARVALRERQLREQRYAHLNGIKIHNQWRKIMRMAKVEELRREMEILSQNHEREVDRKDAIMQMLDRDLEEAEEQYSLAVRSHMLVVDNLLDLQYQRVRALEAEFAADLKALEDEFETERTEIVNAHTRQRKDMGDMITAMEGMFSDAEAELRQEYEAQREEIKNRNSEEYNVLKIQLEGIIEELEKSFELAHRAYLESTEHRTNTFRTLTKDDAKAALKIERQMRKLVRLQEALQHWRTKIATNAREWEERNRALRNEKEIMARHYAKLKASMDAFRAGQAERLKQLSLASATAMEALKGKLALAENVLKLAELARKYETEQEKVLPFWSPAQAVNGEELDEEEALAQAEAAAEAFAQAEAELGGGKPSAKELGELGLQMSAGSGKEGYEAGEEEEAAGAGTSGREGVGAGGATAGGSSKPKFSSYGLDPLSGKEVDEWDYLNRFFKRFNKSLLDKAAIDKERSRLERENADLRSILKQYLDGISVNDDVLNNPVNPLLVVNQRLQITLTERNKARAAAMAQRAAGGQGSGAASPAKQQVYEVVQARS
;
A
#
# COMPACT_ATOMS: atom_id res chain seq x y z
N MET A 1 44.11 116.47 24.77
CA MET A 1 45.50 116.65 25.26
C MET A 1 46.43 116.62 24.05
N VAL A 2 47.39 117.50 23.77
CA VAL A 2 47.95 118.70 24.41
C VAL A 2 48.82 119.43 23.34
N LYS A 3 48.69 120.77 23.26
CA LYS A 3 49.66 121.85 22.89
C LYS A 3 50.43 121.81 21.55
N ALA A 4 50.27 122.82 20.69
CA ALA A 4 50.91 124.17 20.64
C ALA A 4 52.14 124.16 19.69
N GLY A 5 52.44 125.12 18.81
CA GLY A 5 52.00 126.50 18.56
C GLY A 5 53.25 127.38 18.36
N LYS A 6 53.33 128.21 17.30
CA LYS A 6 53.91 129.59 17.33
C LYS A 6 53.90 130.30 15.97
N LYS A 7 53.38 131.54 16.00
CA LYS A 7 53.55 132.66 15.03
C LYS A 7 54.90 133.35 15.26
N VAL A 8 55.45 134.05 14.25
CA VAL A 8 56.07 135.40 14.39
C VAL A 8 55.92 136.19 13.07
N LYS A 9 55.51 137.47 13.21
CA LYS A 9 55.48 138.57 12.22
C LYS A 9 56.85 139.25 12.14
N GLY A 10 57.20 139.87 11.01
CA GLY A 10 58.24 140.91 10.96
C GLY A 10 58.30 141.59 9.59
N ALA A 11 58.36 142.92 9.58
CA ALA A 11 58.25 143.78 8.41
C ALA A 11 59.58 144.48 8.08
N SER A 12 59.61 145.06 6.86
CA SER A 12 60.23 146.34 6.49
C SER A 12 61.51 146.37 5.62
N LYS A 13 61.36 147.16 4.55
CA LYS A 13 62.24 148.23 4.00
C LYS A 13 63.62 147.93 3.38
N VAL A 14 63.66 148.35 2.10
CA VAL A 14 64.57 149.31 1.44
C VAL A 14 65.86 148.78 0.80
N ARG A 15 65.95 149.12 -0.49
CA ARG A 15 67.03 149.02 -1.47
C ARG A 15 68.31 149.75 -1.04
N GLU A 16 69.45 149.27 -1.53
CA GLU A 16 70.40 150.14 -2.23
C GLU A 16 71.29 149.35 -3.22
N ASN A 17 71.31 149.87 -4.46
CA ASN A 17 72.28 149.79 -5.57
C ASN A 17 73.09 148.50 -5.85
N GLU A 18 72.73 147.78 -6.92
CA GLU A 18 73.61 146.79 -7.58
C GLU A 18 73.44 146.86 -9.12
N THR A 19 74.57 146.77 -9.81
CA THR A 19 74.79 146.93 -11.26
C THR A 19 74.11 145.84 -12.12
N GLU A 20 73.74 146.16 -13.36
CA GLU A 20 72.87 145.33 -14.23
C GLU A 20 73.39 143.92 -14.52
N GLU A 21 74.68 143.66 -14.32
CA GLU A 21 75.32 142.36 -14.60
C GLU A 21 75.12 141.33 -13.46
N GLU A 22 74.95 141.76 -12.21
CA GLU A 22 74.73 140.86 -11.06
C GLU A 22 73.25 140.42 -10.93
N ARG A 23 72.32 141.23 -11.44
CA ARG A 23 70.89 140.87 -11.52
C ARG A 23 70.63 139.69 -12.44
N LYS A 24 71.40 139.57 -13.54
CA LYS A 24 71.21 138.48 -14.52
C LYS A 24 71.61 137.12 -13.94
N ILE A 25 72.75 137.06 -13.24
CA ILE A 25 73.28 135.82 -12.65
C ILE A 25 72.38 135.34 -11.51
N ARG A 26 71.85 136.25 -10.69
CA ARG A 26 70.91 135.87 -9.62
C ARG A 26 69.57 135.40 -10.16
N LEU A 27 69.03 136.04 -11.21
CA LEU A 27 67.79 135.59 -11.86
C LEU A 27 67.94 134.21 -12.49
N GLU A 28 69.08 133.91 -13.11
CA GLU A 28 69.37 132.58 -13.66
C GLU A 28 69.54 131.53 -12.55
N MET A 29 70.21 131.87 -11.44
CA MET A 29 70.35 130.97 -10.29
C MET A 29 69.01 130.75 -9.56
N GLU A 30 68.16 131.76 -9.46
CA GLU A 30 66.83 131.68 -8.87
C GLU A 30 65.85 130.91 -9.77
N ALA A 31 65.98 131.03 -11.09
CA ALA A 31 65.24 130.21 -12.06
C ALA A 31 65.66 128.74 -12.00
N LEU A 32 66.96 128.44 -11.95
CA LEU A 32 67.46 127.06 -11.78
C LEU A 32 67.08 126.47 -10.42
N ALA A 33 67.09 127.26 -9.35
CA ALA A 33 66.65 126.82 -8.03
C ALA A 33 65.12 126.59 -7.97
N ALA A 34 64.33 127.38 -8.68
CA ALA A 34 62.89 127.18 -8.83
C ALA A 34 62.58 125.90 -9.63
N ASP A 35 63.28 125.66 -10.74
CA ASP A 35 63.13 124.44 -11.54
C ASP A 35 63.58 123.18 -10.76
N GLU A 36 64.66 123.28 -9.97
CA GLU A 36 65.07 122.19 -9.06
C GLU A 36 64.08 121.95 -7.93
N ALA A 37 63.48 123.01 -7.37
CA ALA A 37 62.46 122.91 -6.33
C ALA A 37 61.16 122.30 -6.87
N GLU A 38 60.75 122.66 -8.08
CA GLU A 38 59.61 122.04 -8.76
C GLU A 38 59.87 120.57 -9.08
N ARG A 39 61.08 120.20 -9.55
CA ARG A 39 61.46 118.79 -9.72
C ARG A 39 61.45 118.02 -8.40
N LYS A 40 62.01 118.57 -7.32
CA LYS A 40 61.97 117.95 -5.98
C LYS A 40 60.54 117.80 -5.46
N ALA A 41 59.66 118.78 -5.71
CA ALA A 41 58.25 118.70 -5.34
C ALA A 41 57.50 117.62 -6.16
N GLN A 42 57.77 117.52 -7.46
CA GLN A 42 57.22 116.47 -8.33
C GLN A 42 57.72 115.07 -7.94
N GLU A 43 59.00 114.94 -7.57
CA GLU A 43 59.58 113.68 -7.08
C GLU A 43 59.02 113.30 -5.70
N ALA A 44 58.88 114.25 -4.78
CA ALA A 44 58.25 114.03 -3.48
C ALA A 44 56.78 113.61 -3.61
N ALA A 45 56.03 114.22 -4.54
CA ALA A 45 54.65 113.83 -4.85
C ALA A 45 54.58 112.41 -5.44
N ARG A 46 55.52 112.05 -6.33
CA ARG A 46 55.63 110.69 -6.88
C ARG A 46 55.97 109.65 -5.81
N VAL A 47 56.88 109.96 -4.88
CA VAL A 47 57.23 109.08 -3.76
C VAL A 47 56.04 108.93 -2.80
N ALA A 48 55.34 110.03 -2.47
CA ALA A 48 54.14 109.97 -1.63
C ALA A 48 53.01 109.14 -2.27
N LEU A 49 52.83 109.25 -3.59
CA LEU A 49 51.88 108.42 -4.33
C LEU A 49 52.28 106.94 -4.31
N ARG A 50 53.57 106.63 -4.53
CA ARG A 50 54.07 105.25 -4.42
C ARG A 50 53.94 104.69 -3.01
N GLU A 51 54.25 105.46 -1.98
CA GLU A 51 54.06 105.02 -0.59
C GLU A 51 52.59 104.77 -0.28
N ARG A 52 51.68 105.61 -0.77
CA ARG A 52 50.24 105.40 -0.64
C ARG A 52 49.79 104.14 -1.38
N GLN A 53 50.26 103.93 -2.62
CA GLN A 53 49.99 102.69 -3.38
C GLN A 53 50.54 101.46 -2.66
N LEU A 54 51.75 101.51 -2.10
CA LEU A 54 52.34 100.40 -1.34
C LEU A 54 51.57 100.14 -0.04
N ARG A 55 51.10 101.17 0.66
CA ARG A 55 50.22 101.02 1.82
C ARG A 55 48.89 100.38 1.42
N GLU A 56 48.26 100.87 0.36
CA GLU A 56 47.02 100.31 -0.19
C GLU A 56 47.19 98.86 -0.66
N GLN A 57 48.31 98.52 -1.31
CA GLN A 57 48.65 97.14 -1.70
C GLN A 57 48.87 96.24 -0.48
N ARG A 58 49.57 96.72 0.56
CA ARG A 58 49.75 95.97 1.82
C ARG A 58 48.41 95.78 2.53
N TYR A 59 47.57 96.80 2.60
CA TYR A 59 46.23 96.68 3.16
C TYR A 59 45.34 95.76 2.33
N ALA A 60 45.41 95.81 1.01
CA ALA A 60 44.69 94.90 0.12
C ALA A 60 45.15 93.46 0.32
N HIS A 61 46.46 93.22 0.46
CA HIS A 61 47.01 91.89 0.72
C HIS A 61 46.61 91.36 2.10
N LEU A 62 46.77 92.17 3.15
CA LEU A 62 46.37 91.80 4.52
C LEU A 62 44.85 91.61 4.64
N ASN A 63 44.06 92.46 3.99
CA ASN A 63 42.61 92.31 3.94
C ASN A 63 42.22 91.06 3.15
N GLY A 64 42.91 90.74 2.05
CA GLY A 64 42.73 89.51 1.30
C GLY A 64 42.96 88.26 2.16
N ILE A 65 44.05 88.22 2.94
CA ILE A 65 44.31 87.10 3.87
C ILE A 65 43.23 87.02 4.96
N LYS A 66 42.80 88.15 5.52
CA LYS A 66 41.71 88.18 6.53
C LYS A 66 40.38 87.70 5.95
N ILE A 67 40.04 88.14 4.74
CA ILE A 67 38.85 87.73 4.00
C ILE A 67 38.92 86.23 3.69
N HIS A 68 40.04 85.71 3.19
CA HIS A 68 40.21 84.27 2.97
C HIS A 68 40.13 83.46 4.26
N ASN A 69 40.67 83.95 5.38
CA ASN A 69 40.52 83.31 6.67
C ASN A 69 39.06 83.27 7.14
N GLN A 70 38.33 84.37 6.99
CA GLN A 70 36.91 84.44 7.30
C GLN A 70 36.10 83.54 6.38
N TRP A 71 36.35 83.52 5.07
CA TRP A 71 35.73 82.60 4.12
C TRP A 71 36.03 81.14 4.44
N ARG A 72 37.27 80.78 4.80
CA ARG A 72 37.60 79.41 5.24
C ARG A 72 36.86 79.03 6.53
N LYS A 73 36.61 79.98 7.43
CA LYS A 73 35.78 79.73 8.61
C LYS A 73 34.32 79.49 8.22
N ILE A 74 33.76 80.36 7.37
CA ILE A 74 32.38 80.24 6.88
C ILE A 74 32.17 78.94 6.09
N MET A 75 33.06 78.61 5.15
CA MET A 75 32.99 77.38 4.35
C MET A 75 33.13 76.12 5.22
N ARG A 76 33.98 76.14 6.25
CA ARG A 76 34.06 75.03 7.21
C ARG A 76 32.77 74.88 8.02
N MET A 77 32.19 75.97 8.49
CA MET A 77 30.90 75.92 9.19
C MET A 77 29.80 75.37 8.28
N ALA A 78 29.71 75.87 7.04
CA ALA A 78 28.76 75.38 6.05
C ALA A 78 28.96 73.90 5.72
N LYS A 79 30.21 73.43 5.56
CA LYS A 79 30.49 72.00 5.32
C LYS A 79 30.18 71.13 6.53
N VAL A 80 30.45 71.61 7.75
CA VAL A 80 30.07 70.90 8.99
C VAL A 80 28.55 70.78 9.11
N GLU A 81 27.80 71.83 8.76
CA GLU A 81 26.33 71.77 8.73
C GLU A 81 25.80 70.82 7.67
N GLU A 82 26.38 70.82 6.46
CA GLU A 82 26.04 69.86 5.40
C GLU A 82 26.30 68.42 5.86
N LEU A 83 27.48 68.12 6.39
CA LEU A 83 27.84 66.79 6.90
C LEU A 83 26.93 66.33 8.05
N ARG A 84 26.49 67.25 8.92
CA ARG A 84 25.52 66.93 9.99
C ARG A 84 24.17 66.54 9.41
N ARG A 85 23.67 67.26 8.39
CA ARG A 85 22.43 66.90 7.69
C ARG A 85 22.56 65.56 6.98
N GLU A 86 23.69 65.31 6.32
CA GLU A 86 23.96 64.01 5.68
C GLU A 86 24.00 62.87 6.70
N MET A 87 24.65 63.07 7.85
CA MET A 87 24.67 62.09 8.95
C MET A 87 23.27 61.81 9.48
N GLU A 88 22.44 62.84 9.64
CA GLU A 88 21.05 62.71 10.09
C GLU A 88 20.16 61.97 9.07
N ILE A 89 20.34 62.25 7.78
CA ILE A 89 19.64 61.51 6.72
C ILE A 89 20.10 60.05 6.71
N LEU A 90 21.40 59.80 6.86
CA LEU A 90 21.95 58.45 6.92
C LEU A 90 21.45 57.70 8.15
N SER A 91 21.36 58.35 9.33
CA SER A 91 20.84 57.72 10.54
C SER A 91 19.36 57.38 10.41
N GLN A 92 18.54 58.28 9.84
CA GLN A 92 17.12 58.00 9.57
C GLN A 92 16.94 56.86 8.56
N ASN A 93 17.80 56.80 7.53
CA ASN A 93 17.77 55.69 6.59
C ASN A 93 18.14 54.37 7.26
N HIS A 94 19.17 54.38 8.13
CA HIS A 94 19.57 53.22 8.89
C HIS A 94 18.48 52.74 9.86
N GLU A 95 17.82 53.64 10.59
CA GLU A 95 16.68 53.31 11.45
C GLU A 95 15.56 52.62 10.65
N ARG A 96 15.20 53.16 9.47
CA ARG A 96 14.20 52.53 8.59
C ARG A 96 14.64 51.17 8.04
N GLU A 97 15.93 50.92 7.88
CA GLU A 97 16.45 49.62 7.50
C GLU A 97 16.41 48.63 8.66
N VAL A 98 16.71 49.11 9.87
CA VAL A 98 16.58 48.32 11.11
C VAL A 98 15.12 47.95 11.32
N ASP A 99 14.18 48.89 11.26
CA ASP A 99 12.73 48.60 11.41
C ASP A 99 12.25 47.56 10.39
N ARG A 100 12.72 47.65 9.14
CA ARG A 100 12.39 46.67 8.08
C ARG A 100 12.96 45.29 8.39
N LYS A 101 14.20 45.22 8.88
CA LYS A 101 14.83 43.96 9.27
C LYS A 101 14.17 43.37 10.51
N ASP A 102 13.79 44.19 11.48
CA ASP A 102 13.05 43.77 12.67
C ASP A 102 11.66 43.23 12.32
N ALA A 103 10.96 43.87 11.37
CA ALA A 103 9.70 43.34 10.85
C ALA A 103 9.89 41.98 10.14
N ILE A 104 10.95 41.82 9.35
CA ILE A 104 11.27 40.53 8.71
C ILE A 104 11.61 39.47 9.77
N MET A 105 12.40 39.81 10.79
CA MET A 105 12.70 38.87 11.88
C MET A 105 11.43 38.43 12.61
N GLN A 106 10.50 39.35 12.91
CA GLN A 106 9.22 38.98 13.53
C GLN A 106 8.35 38.08 12.66
N MET A 107 8.36 38.28 11.33
CA MET A 107 7.66 37.37 10.42
C MET A 107 8.32 35.99 10.41
N LEU A 108 9.65 35.94 10.29
CA LEU A 108 10.41 34.67 10.30
C LEU A 108 10.26 33.91 11.62
N ASP A 109 10.24 34.60 12.77
CA ASP A 109 9.98 33.97 14.07
C ASP A 109 8.60 33.33 14.11
N ARG A 110 7.60 33.99 13.51
CA ARG A 110 6.23 33.47 13.42
C ARG A 110 6.13 32.28 12.48
N ASP A 111 6.81 32.34 11.33
CA ASP A 111 6.88 31.23 10.37
C ASP A 111 7.58 30.01 10.99
N LEU A 112 8.61 30.23 11.83
CA LEU A 112 9.26 29.18 12.61
C LEU A 112 8.31 28.55 13.63
N GLU A 113 7.57 29.36 14.40
CA GLU A 113 6.56 28.86 15.33
C GLU A 113 5.48 28.03 14.61
N GLU A 114 4.97 28.50 13.47
CA GLU A 114 3.98 27.78 12.67
C GLU A 114 4.54 26.47 12.12
N ALA A 115 5.79 26.46 11.64
CA ALA A 115 6.46 25.25 11.19
C ALA A 115 6.63 24.25 12.34
N GLU A 116 7.08 24.69 13.52
CA GLU A 116 7.20 23.84 14.71
C GLU A 116 5.86 23.23 15.13
N GLU A 117 4.78 24.02 15.11
CA GLU A 117 3.44 23.53 15.39
C GLU A 117 3.00 22.45 14.38
N GLN A 118 3.22 22.69 13.09
CA GLN A 118 2.94 21.72 12.03
C GLN A 118 3.73 20.43 12.21
N TYR A 119 5.04 20.51 12.49
CA TYR A 119 5.88 19.35 12.80
C TYR A 119 5.35 18.60 14.03
N SER A 120 4.98 19.31 15.10
CA SER A 120 4.42 18.69 16.31
C SER A 120 3.11 17.94 16.02
N LEU A 121 2.25 18.50 15.16
CA LEU A 121 0.97 17.90 14.78
C LEU A 121 1.18 16.69 13.87
N ALA A 122 2.10 16.77 12.92
CA ALA A 122 2.49 15.65 12.06
C ALA A 122 3.06 14.49 12.88
N VAL A 123 3.91 14.76 13.88
CA VAL A 123 4.46 13.74 14.78
C VAL A 123 3.35 13.09 15.61
N ARG A 124 2.44 13.88 16.21
CA ARG A 124 1.29 13.33 16.96
C ARG A 124 0.41 12.45 16.06
N SER A 125 0.13 12.90 14.84
CA SER A 125 -0.63 12.14 13.84
C SER A 125 0.06 10.81 13.50
N HIS A 126 1.37 10.85 13.22
CA HIS A 126 2.15 9.65 12.92
C HIS A 126 2.15 8.67 14.10
N MET A 127 2.31 9.15 15.33
CA MET A 127 2.26 8.29 16.52
C MET A 127 0.89 7.62 16.69
N LEU A 128 -0.21 8.33 16.44
CA LEU A 128 -1.55 7.71 16.45
C LEU A 128 -1.68 6.62 15.37
N VAL A 129 -1.11 6.82 14.18
CA VAL A 129 -1.11 5.79 13.13
C VAL A 129 -0.28 4.57 13.55
N VAL A 130 0.88 4.79 14.17
CA VAL A 130 1.72 3.70 14.71
C VAL A 130 0.99 2.95 15.83
N ASP A 131 0.32 3.64 16.74
CA ASP A 131 -0.47 3.03 17.81
C ASP A 131 -1.61 2.19 17.24
N ASN A 132 -2.35 2.71 16.25
CA ASN A 132 -3.39 1.95 15.56
C ASN A 132 -2.83 0.69 14.86
N LEU A 133 -1.63 0.80 14.27
CA LEU A 133 -0.96 -0.35 13.66
C LEU A 133 -0.55 -1.37 14.72
N LEU A 134 -0.02 -0.93 15.86
CA LEU A 134 0.34 -1.80 16.98
C LEU A 134 -0.91 -2.52 17.52
N ASP A 135 -2.02 -1.82 17.70
CA ASP A 135 -3.30 -2.42 18.13
C ASP A 135 -3.78 -3.49 17.14
N LEU A 136 -3.67 -3.23 15.83
CA LEU A 136 -3.99 -4.22 14.81
C LEU A 136 -3.08 -5.45 14.91
N GLN A 137 -1.78 -5.25 15.13
CA GLN A 137 -0.84 -6.37 15.31
C GLN A 137 -1.13 -7.14 16.60
N TYR A 138 -1.46 -6.47 17.71
CA TYR A 138 -1.84 -7.14 18.96
C TYR A 138 -3.11 -7.97 18.79
N GLN A 139 -4.11 -7.46 18.08
CA GLN A 139 -5.32 -8.23 17.77
C GLN A 139 -5.01 -9.45 16.91
N ARG A 140 -4.15 -9.30 15.90
CA ARG A 140 -3.72 -10.41 15.05
C ARG A 140 -2.96 -11.48 15.83
N VAL A 141 -2.02 -11.08 16.70
CA VAL A 141 -1.26 -12.02 17.54
C VAL A 141 -2.19 -12.74 18.51
N ARG A 142 -3.11 -12.03 19.17
CA ARG A 142 -4.11 -12.65 20.06
C ARG A 142 -5.03 -13.63 19.33
N ALA A 143 -5.45 -13.30 18.11
CA ALA A 143 -6.26 -14.20 17.29
C ALA A 143 -5.48 -15.49 16.96
N LEU A 144 -4.22 -15.35 16.55
CA LEU A 144 -3.35 -16.50 16.30
C LEU A 144 -3.12 -17.33 17.57
N GLU A 145 -2.84 -16.71 18.71
CA GLU A 145 -2.69 -17.41 19.99
C GLU A 145 -3.98 -18.16 20.38
N ALA A 146 -5.15 -17.58 20.13
CA ALA A 146 -6.43 -18.22 20.39
C ALA A 146 -6.71 -19.39 19.45
N GLU A 147 -6.39 -19.25 18.16
CA GLU A 147 -6.45 -20.34 17.17
C GLU A 147 -5.52 -21.48 17.57
N PHE A 148 -4.25 -21.20 17.85
CA PHE A 148 -3.29 -22.21 18.31
C PHE A 148 -3.73 -22.92 19.59
N ALA A 149 -4.30 -22.18 20.55
CA ALA A 149 -4.81 -22.78 21.78
C ALA A 149 -6.04 -23.67 21.53
N ALA A 150 -6.90 -23.29 20.57
CA ALA A 150 -8.05 -24.09 20.18
C ALA A 150 -7.61 -25.37 19.45
N ASP A 151 -6.66 -25.27 18.52
CA ASP A 151 -6.11 -26.42 17.79
C ASP A 151 -5.40 -27.39 18.73
N LEU A 152 -4.59 -26.87 19.67
CA LEU A 152 -3.91 -27.69 20.67
C LEU A 152 -4.91 -28.44 21.56
N LYS A 153 -6.00 -27.77 21.95
CA LYS A 153 -7.06 -28.40 22.73
C LYS A 153 -7.84 -29.45 21.93
N ALA A 154 -8.15 -29.18 20.66
CA ALA A 154 -8.80 -30.14 19.79
C ALA A 154 -7.94 -31.41 19.63
N LEU A 155 -6.64 -31.23 19.43
CA LEU A 155 -5.69 -32.33 19.33
C LEU A 155 -5.56 -33.11 20.65
N GLU A 156 -5.53 -32.42 21.80
CA GLU A 156 -5.56 -33.06 23.12
C GLU A 156 -6.83 -33.90 23.32
N ASP A 157 -8.00 -33.35 22.95
CA ASP A 157 -9.29 -34.05 23.06
C ASP A 157 -9.33 -35.27 22.13
N GLU A 158 -8.84 -35.15 20.89
CA GLU A 158 -8.71 -36.27 19.94
C GLU A 158 -7.83 -37.38 20.51
N PHE A 159 -6.62 -37.06 21.00
CA PHE A 159 -5.74 -38.06 21.61
C PHE A 159 -6.33 -38.71 22.86
N GLU A 160 -7.06 -37.96 23.69
CA GLU A 160 -7.72 -38.54 24.85
C GLU A 160 -8.89 -39.45 24.42
N THR A 161 -9.63 -39.09 23.36
CA THR A 161 -10.65 -40.00 22.80
C THR A 161 -10.04 -41.29 22.27
N GLU A 162 -9.00 -41.22 21.43
CA GLU A 162 -8.30 -42.40 20.91
C GLU A 162 -7.74 -43.27 22.05
N ARG A 163 -7.13 -42.62 23.05
CA ARG A 163 -6.64 -43.31 24.24
C ARG A 163 -7.76 -44.05 24.96
N THR A 164 -8.91 -43.40 25.18
CA THR A 164 -10.05 -44.06 25.84
C THR A 164 -10.60 -45.22 25.01
N GLU A 165 -10.65 -45.10 23.68
CA GLU A 165 -11.07 -46.17 22.78
C GLU A 165 -10.13 -47.37 22.84
N ILE A 166 -8.81 -47.14 22.79
CA ILE A 166 -7.79 -48.18 22.91
C ILE A 166 -7.90 -48.90 24.26
N VAL A 167 -8.02 -48.14 25.36
CA VAL A 167 -8.19 -48.71 26.71
C VAL A 167 -9.49 -49.53 26.80
N ASN A 168 -10.58 -49.03 26.24
CA ASN A 168 -11.87 -49.73 26.23
C ASN A 168 -11.82 -51.00 25.36
N ALA A 169 -11.15 -50.97 24.21
CA ALA A 169 -10.96 -52.12 23.35
C ALA A 169 -10.10 -53.19 24.04
N HIS A 170 -8.98 -52.80 24.65
CA HIS A 170 -8.10 -53.71 25.38
C HIS A 170 -8.79 -54.31 26.62
N THR A 171 -9.56 -53.52 27.37
CA THR A 171 -10.32 -54.04 28.52
C THR A 171 -11.41 -55.02 28.11
N ARG A 172 -12.11 -54.77 26.98
CA ARG A 172 -13.05 -55.74 26.39
C ARG A 172 -12.35 -57.03 25.98
N GLN A 173 -11.25 -56.94 25.23
CA GLN A 173 -10.47 -58.11 24.82
C GLN A 173 -9.98 -58.92 26.03
N ARG A 174 -9.47 -58.25 27.07
CA ARG A 174 -9.08 -58.92 28.32
C ARG A 174 -10.25 -59.63 28.98
N LYS A 175 -11.43 -59.01 28.99
CA LYS A 175 -12.64 -59.62 29.55
C LYS A 175 -13.05 -60.84 28.73
N ASP A 176 -13.13 -60.73 27.41
CA ASP A 176 -13.51 -61.83 26.53
C ASP A 176 -12.54 -63.02 26.66
N MET A 177 -11.24 -62.75 26.76
CA MET A 177 -10.23 -63.79 27.04
C MET A 177 -10.43 -64.42 28.42
N GLY A 178 -10.76 -63.63 29.45
CA GLY A 178 -11.11 -64.13 30.78
C GLY A 178 -12.36 -65.00 30.78
N ASP A 179 -13.41 -64.56 30.08
CA ASP A 179 -14.68 -65.28 29.95
C ASP A 179 -14.46 -66.61 29.21
N MET A 180 -13.64 -66.64 28.14
CA MET A 180 -13.24 -67.88 27.48
C MET A 180 -12.46 -68.83 28.39
N ILE A 181 -11.53 -68.33 29.21
CA ILE A 181 -10.79 -69.15 30.18
C ILE A 181 -11.77 -69.75 31.19
N THR A 182 -12.65 -68.94 31.79
CA THR A 182 -13.63 -69.45 32.76
C THR A 182 -14.62 -70.44 32.15
N ALA A 183 -15.08 -70.22 30.92
CA ALA A 183 -15.92 -71.17 30.19
C ALA A 183 -15.17 -72.47 29.90
N MET A 184 -13.89 -72.39 29.51
CA MET A 184 -13.05 -73.56 29.28
C MET A 184 -12.80 -74.35 30.56
N GLU A 185 -12.48 -73.68 31.67
CA GLU A 185 -12.37 -74.29 33.00
C GLU A 185 -13.67 -74.96 33.43
N GLY A 186 -14.82 -74.34 33.17
CA GLY A 186 -16.15 -74.91 33.41
C GLY A 186 -16.38 -76.19 32.61
N MET A 187 -16.14 -76.16 31.29
CA MET A 187 -16.27 -77.36 30.45
C MET A 187 -15.33 -78.49 30.89
N PHE A 188 -14.10 -78.17 31.29
CA PHE A 188 -13.18 -79.18 31.81
C PHE A 188 -13.67 -79.76 33.14
N SER A 189 -14.19 -78.93 34.04
CA SER A 189 -14.79 -79.38 35.30
C SER A 189 -16.00 -80.28 35.07
N ASP A 190 -16.89 -79.91 34.13
CA ASP A 190 -18.07 -80.71 33.78
C ASP A 190 -17.67 -82.05 33.16
N ALA A 191 -16.71 -82.04 32.23
CA ALA A 191 -16.17 -83.28 31.64
C ALA A 191 -15.51 -84.18 32.69
N GLU A 192 -14.75 -83.62 33.64
CA GLU A 192 -14.22 -84.38 34.76
C GLU A 192 -15.33 -84.97 35.65
N ALA A 193 -16.41 -84.22 35.88
CA ALA A 193 -17.55 -84.67 36.68
C ALA A 193 -18.32 -85.80 35.96
N GLU A 194 -18.56 -85.66 34.65
CA GLU A 194 -19.16 -86.70 33.82
C GLU A 194 -18.33 -87.99 33.85
N LEU A 195 -17.01 -87.89 33.63
CA LEU A 195 -16.11 -89.05 33.71
C LEU A 195 -16.13 -89.71 35.10
N ARG A 196 -16.16 -88.91 36.18
CA ARG A 196 -16.32 -89.43 37.55
C ARG A 196 -17.66 -90.14 37.73
N GLN A 197 -18.75 -89.56 37.26
CA GLN A 197 -20.09 -90.12 37.37
C GLN A 197 -20.23 -91.41 36.54
N GLU A 198 -19.68 -91.45 35.32
CA GLU A 198 -19.63 -92.65 34.49
C GLU A 198 -18.84 -93.77 35.18
N TYR A 199 -17.69 -93.44 35.78
CA TYR A 199 -16.91 -94.41 36.55
C TYR A 199 -17.68 -94.96 37.76
N GLU A 200 -18.38 -94.09 38.51
CA GLU A 200 -19.24 -94.51 39.63
C GLU A 200 -20.42 -95.36 39.16
N ALA A 201 -21.05 -95.01 38.03
CA ALA A 201 -22.14 -95.76 37.44
C ALA A 201 -21.69 -97.16 36.99
N GLN A 202 -20.56 -97.27 36.27
CA GLN A 202 -19.97 -98.55 35.89
C GLN A 202 -19.64 -99.40 37.12
N ARG A 203 -19.13 -98.77 38.19
CA ARG A 203 -18.84 -99.46 39.45
C ARG A 203 -20.10 -100.02 40.12
N GLU A 204 -21.18 -99.26 40.18
CA GLU A 204 -22.47 -99.75 40.72
C GLU A 204 -23.13 -100.79 39.79
N GLU A 205 -23.01 -100.66 38.47
CA GLU A 205 -23.50 -101.66 37.52
C GLU A 205 -22.80 -103.01 37.73
N ILE A 206 -21.46 -103.02 37.87
CA ILE A 206 -20.70 -104.24 38.18
C ILE A 206 -21.15 -104.85 39.52
N LYS A 207 -21.38 -104.02 40.53
CA LYS A 207 -21.86 -104.47 41.84
C LYS A 207 -23.26 -105.07 41.77
N ASN A 208 -24.18 -104.44 41.02
CA ASN A 208 -25.53 -104.95 40.79
C ASN A 208 -25.49 -106.27 40.02
N ARG A 209 -24.70 -106.35 38.95
CA ARG A 209 -24.51 -107.58 38.18
C ARG A 209 -24.01 -108.72 39.06
N ASN A 210 -23.02 -108.49 39.91
CA ASN A 210 -22.55 -109.50 40.86
C ASN A 210 -23.65 -109.94 41.84
N SER A 211 -24.50 -109.00 42.29
CA SER A 211 -25.63 -109.32 43.16
C SER A 211 -26.75 -110.09 42.45
N GLU A 212 -26.98 -109.80 41.16
CA GLU A 212 -27.91 -110.52 40.30
C GLU A 212 -27.40 -111.94 40.01
N GLU A 213 -26.13 -112.10 39.66
CA GLU A 213 -25.49 -113.41 39.47
C GLU A 213 -25.57 -114.26 40.75
N TYR A 214 -25.38 -113.64 41.92
CA TYR A 214 -25.60 -114.30 43.21
C TYR A 214 -27.07 -114.73 43.40
N ASN A 215 -28.03 -113.86 43.11
CA ASN A 215 -29.47 -114.16 43.24
C ASN A 215 -29.93 -115.23 42.25
N VAL A 216 -29.44 -115.21 41.01
CA VAL A 216 -29.73 -116.23 40.00
C VAL A 216 -29.21 -117.59 40.45
N LEU A 217 -27.97 -117.65 40.95
CA LEU A 217 -27.41 -118.89 41.49
C LEU A 217 -28.23 -119.40 42.68
N LYS A 218 -28.69 -118.48 43.55
CA LYS A 218 -29.58 -118.82 44.66
C LYS A 218 -30.90 -119.44 44.17
N ILE A 219 -31.57 -118.82 43.18
CA ILE A 219 -32.81 -119.35 42.58
C ILE A 219 -32.58 -120.71 41.92
N GLN A 220 -31.45 -120.90 41.23
CA GLN A 220 -31.11 -122.19 40.62
C GLN A 220 -30.98 -123.30 41.68
N LEU A 221 -30.34 -123.00 42.81
CA LEU A 221 -30.20 -123.95 43.92
C LEU A 221 -31.56 -124.23 44.59
N GLU A 222 -32.42 -123.22 44.77
CA GLU A 222 -33.79 -123.39 45.26
C GLU A 222 -34.66 -124.22 44.29
N GLY A 223 -34.53 -124.02 42.98
CA GLY A 223 -35.28 -124.76 41.96
C GLY A 223 -34.93 -126.25 41.87
N ILE A 224 -33.65 -126.60 42.03
CA ILE A 224 -33.22 -128.02 42.10
C ILE A 224 -33.86 -128.72 43.32
N ILE A 225 -34.07 -128.00 44.42
CA ILE A 225 -34.74 -128.52 45.61
C ILE A 225 -36.22 -128.80 45.31
N GLU A 226 -36.93 -127.87 44.67
CA GLU A 226 -38.35 -128.07 44.29
C GLU A 226 -38.57 -129.20 43.27
N GLU A 227 -37.64 -129.39 42.33
CA GLU A 227 -37.73 -130.49 41.35
C GLU A 227 -37.64 -131.86 42.01
N LEU A 228 -36.79 -131.99 43.03
CA LEU A 228 -36.71 -133.19 43.85
C LEU A 228 -38.04 -133.45 44.59
N GLU A 229 -38.67 -132.41 45.13
CA GLU A 229 -39.98 -132.51 45.80
C GLU A 229 -41.12 -132.93 44.84
N LYS A 230 -41.21 -132.33 43.65
CA LYS A 230 -42.22 -132.69 42.63
C LYS A 230 -42.06 -134.11 42.10
N SER A 231 -40.83 -134.61 42.02
CA SER A 231 -40.59 -136.00 41.60
C SER A 231 -41.22 -137.01 42.56
N PHE A 232 -41.25 -136.70 43.87
CA PHE A 232 -41.95 -137.51 44.87
C PHE A 232 -43.48 -137.44 44.73
N GLU A 233 -44.04 -136.30 44.36
CA GLU A 233 -45.50 -136.13 44.17
C GLU A 233 -46.04 -136.80 42.89
N LEU A 234 -45.25 -136.79 41.81
CA LEU A 234 -45.67 -137.35 40.51
C LEU A 234 -45.85 -138.86 40.55
N ALA A 235 -45.04 -139.57 41.33
CA ALA A 235 -45.23 -140.99 41.60
C ALA A 235 -46.60 -141.30 42.26
N HIS A 236 -47.17 -140.34 43.00
CA HIS A 236 -48.46 -140.48 43.68
C HIS A 236 -49.66 -140.21 42.75
N ARG A 237 -49.53 -139.30 41.78
CA ARG A 237 -50.61 -138.92 40.85
C ARG A 237 -50.89 -139.95 39.76
N ALA A 238 -49.88 -140.70 39.33
CA ALA A 238 -50.02 -141.74 38.30
C ALA A 238 -51.03 -142.86 38.67
N TYR A 239 -51.41 -142.97 39.95
CA TYR A 239 -52.40 -143.93 40.44
C TYR A 239 -53.86 -143.50 40.23
N LEU A 240 -54.13 -142.19 40.03
CA LEU A 240 -55.49 -141.63 39.98
C LEU A 240 -56.03 -141.41 38.56
N GLU A 241 -55.18 -141.47 37.55
CA GLU A 241 -55.52 -141.01 36.18
C GLU A 241 -56.26 -142.05 35.31
N SER A 242 -56.64 -143.21 35.84
CA SER A 242 -57.37 -144.25 35.10
C SER A 242 -58.84 -143.92 34.79
N THR A 243 -59.27 -142.66 34.81
CA THR A 243 -60.71 -142.30 34.73
C THR A 243 -61.01 -141.23 33.66
N GLU A 244 -60.72 -141.65 32.44
CA GLU A 244 -60.74 -141.13 31.05
C GLU A 244 -61.88 -140.22 30.47
N HIS A 245 -62.85 -139.65 31.19
CA HIS A 245 -64.04 -139.09 30.48
C HIS A 245 -63.93 -137.64 29.92
N ARG A 246 -62.85 -136.88 30.20
CA ARG A 246 -62.72 -135.45 29.79
C ARG A 246 -62.07 -135.20 28.41
N THR A 247 -61.54 -136.23 27.75
CA THR A 247 -60.69 -136.07 26.56
C THR A 247 -61.45 -135.85 25.25
N ASN A 248 -62.75 -136.18 25.18
CA ASN A 248 -63.50 -136.14 23.92
C ASN A 248 -64.19 -134.80 23.62
N THR A 249 -64.50 -133.97 24.61
CA THR A 249 -65.15 -132.66 24.41
C THR A 249 -64.19 -131.54 23.99
N PHE A 250 -62.89 -131.67 24.29
CA PHE A 250 -61.87 -130.67 23.95
C PHE A 250 -61.50 -130.63 22.45
N ARG A 251 -61.68 -131.75 21.73
CA ARG A 251 -61.24 -131.93 20.33
C ARG A 251 -62.12 -131.22 19.29
N THR A 252 -63.35 -130.87 19.63
CA THR A 252 -64.29 -130.21 18.71
C THR A 252 -64.13 -128.70 18.72
N LEU A 253 -63.98 -128.07 19.90
CA LEU A 253 -63.78 -126.62 20.02
C LEU A 253 -62.46 -126.11 19.40
N THR A 254 -61.41 -126.93 19.37
CA THR A 254 -60.09 -126.54 18.83
C THR A 254 -60.09 -126.32 17.31
N LYS A 255 -61.02 -126.94 16.57
CA LYS A 255 -61.05 -126.89 15.10
C LYS A 255 -61.69 -125.61 14.56
N ASP A 256 -62.59 -124.99 15.31
CA ASP A 256 -63.28 -123.77 14.88
C ASP A 256 -62.48 -122.50 15.22
N ASP A 257 -61.76 -122.50 16.35
CA ASP A 257 -60.84 -121.41 16.73
C ASP A 257 -59.68 -121.24 15.73
N ALA A 258 -59.17 -122.34 15.18
CA ALA A 258 -58.11 -122.33 14.18
C ALA A 258 -58.51 -121.61 12.88
N LYS A 259 -59.79 -121.64 12.50
CA LYS A 259 -60.28 -121.00 11.26
C LYS A 259 -60.49 -119.50 11.43
N ALA A 260 -60.93 -119.04 12.60
CA ALA A 260 -61.06 -117.62 12.91
C ALA A 260 -59.69 -116.93 13.01
N ALA A 261 -58.71 -117.60 13.63
CA ALA A 261 -57.34 -117.10 13.76
C ALA A 261 -56.68 -116.81 12.40
N LEU A 262 -56.81 -117.72 11.42
CA LEU A 262 -56.23 -117.53 10.07
C LEU A 262 -56.84 -116.37 9.27
N LYS A 263 -58.08 -115.97 9.59
CA LYS A 263 -58.77 -114.84 8.92
C LYS A 263 -58.34 -113.51 9.52
N ILE A 264 -58.21 -113.45 10.85
CA ILE A 264 -57.69 -112.29 11.59
C ILE A 264 -56.23 -112.04 11.20
N GLU A 265 -55.41 -113.09 11.14
CA GLU A 265 -54.00 -112.98 10.77
C GLU A 265 -53.79 -112.36 9.37
N ARG A 266 -54.63 -112.75 8.39
CA ARG A 266 -54.60 -112.20 7.04
C ARG A 266 -54.96 -110.70 7.00
N GLN A 267 -55.96 -110.28 7.77
CA GLN A 267 -56.33 -108.87 7.87
C GLN A 267 -55.30 -108.05 8.64
N MET A 268 -54.73 -108.59 9.73
CA MET A 268 -53.67 -107.98 10.52
C MET A 268 -52.42 -107.71 9.65
N ARG A 269 -52.00 -108.70 8.84
CA ARG A 269 -50.88 -108.52 7.90
C ARG A 269 -51.15 -107.48 6.82
N LYS A 270 -52.40 -107.31 6.38
CA LYS A 270 -52.79 -106.27 5.42
C LYS A 270 -52.81 -104.88 6.07
N LEU A 271 -53.24 -104.80 7.33
CA LEU A 271 -53.26 -103.57 8.13
C LEU A 271 -51.84 -103.09 8.44
N VAL A 272 -50.95 -103.99 8.86
CA VAL A 272 -49.53 -103.68 9.09
C VAL A 272 -48.87 -103.14 7.83
N ARG A 273 -49.04 -103.78 6.66
CA ARG A 273 -48.48 -103.28 5.39
C ARG A 273 -49.01 -101.90 4.99
N LEU A 274 -50.29 -101.65 5.19
CA LEU A 274 -50.87 -100.33 4.90
C LEU A 274 -50.35 -99.27 5.88
N GLN A 275 -50.14 -99.62 7.15
CA GLN A 275 -49.61 -98.74 8.17
C GLN A 275 -48.13 -98.42 7.95
N GLU A 276 -47.32 -99.41 7.54
CA GLU A 276 -45.93 -99.22 7.11
C GLU A 276 -45.84 -98.31 5.87
N ALA A 277 -46.71 -98.50 4.87
CA ALA A 277 -46.77 -97.62 3.70
C ALA A 277 -47.16 -96.18 4.08
N LEU A 278 -48.15 -96.02 4.97
CA LEU A 278 -48.56 -94.71 5.48
C LEU A 278 -47.41 -94.02 6.23
N GLN A 279 -46.69 -94.77 7.07
CA GLN A 279 -45.55 -94.25 7.82
C GLN A 279 -44.40 -93.86 6.88
N HIS A 280 -44.09 -94.69 5.88
CA HIS A 280 -43.10 -94.39 4.84
C HIS A 280 -43.42 -93.08 4.13
N TRP A 281 -44.66 -92.91 3.65
CA TRP A 281 -45.08 -91.68 2.98
C TRP A 281 -45.10 -90.46 3.92
N ARG A 282 -45.49 -90.62 5.19
CA ARG A 282 -45.39 -89.55 6.19
C ARG A 282 -43.94 -89.11 6.41
N THR A 283 -43.02 -90.05 6.59
CA THR A 283 -41.61 -89.74 6.72
C THR A 283 -41.07 -89.08 5.45
N LYS A 284 -41.47 -89.55 4.27
CA LYS A 284 -41.00 -88.98 2.99
C LYS A 284 -41.51 -87.55 2.76
N ILE A 285 -42.76 -87.25 3.15
CA ILE A 285 -43.31 -85.90 3.11
C ILE A 285 -42.56 -84.99 4.09
N ALA A 286 -42.32 -85.45 5.31
CA ALA A 286 -41.61 -84.67 6.33
C ALA A 286 -40.15 -84.38 5.95
N THR A 287 -39.42 -85.36 5.40
CA THR A 287 -38.05 -85.14 4.92
C THR A 287 -38.01 -84.18 3.74
N ASN A 288 -38.93 -84.33 2.77
CA ASN A 288 -39.00 -83.44 1.61
C ASN A 288 -39.33 -82.00 2.04
N ALA A 289 -40.27 -81.80 2.97
CA ALA A 289 -40.59 -80.49 3.52
C ALA A 289 -39.38 -79.83 4.19
N ARG A 290 -38.64 -80.57 5.04
CA ARG A 290 -37.41 -80.06 5.68
C ARG A 290 -36.35 -79.66 4.66
N GLU A 291 -36.09 -80.52 3.67
CA GLU A 291 -35.12 -80.20 2.62
C GLU A 291 -35.52 -78.94 1.82
N TRP A 292 -36.81 -78.77 1.51
CA TRP A 292 -37.28 -77.55 0.82
C TRP A 292 -37.19 -76.31 1.70
N GLU A 293 -37.48 -76.42 2.99
CA GLU A 293 -37.34 -75.30 3.94
C GLU A 293 -35.89 -74.87 4.09
N GLU A 294 -34.97 -75.83 4.23
CA GLU A 294 -33.52 -75.58 4.32
C GLU A 294 -32.98 -74.94 3.03
N ARG A 295 -33.30 -75.51 1.85
CA ARG A 295 -32.90 -74.93 0.55
C ARG A 295 -33.46 -73.53 0.36
N ASN A 296 -34.74 -73.32 0.66
CA ASN A 296 -35.36 -71.99 0.52
C ASN A 296 -34.81 -70.98 1.55
N ARG A 297 -34.45 -71.42 2.77
CA ARG A 297 -33.82 -70.55 3.77
C ARG A 297 -32.43 -70.14 3.32
N ALA A 298 -31.61 -71.06 2.82
CA ALA A 298 -30.29 -70.78 2.28
C ALA A 298 -30.37 -69.77 1.11
N LEU A 299 -31.24 -70.02 0.12
CA LEU A 299 -31.43 -69.13 -1.04
C LEU A 299 -31.92 -67.73 -0.64
N ARG A 300 -32.79 -67.62 0.39
CA ARG A 300 -33.23 -66.31 0.90
C ARG A 300 -32.08 -65.57 1.58
N ASN A 301 -31.28 -66.25 2.39
CA ASN A 301 -30.14 -65.66 3.07
C ASN A 301 -29.11 -65.16 2.04
N GLU A 302 -28.78 -65.96 1.03
CA GLU A 302 -27.88 -65.55 -0.07
C GLU A 302 -28.43 -64.34 -0.83
N LYS A 303 -29.74 -64.36 -1.19
CA LYS A 303 -30.40 -63.21 -1.83
C LYS A 303 -30.30 -61.96 -0.97
N GLU A 304 -30.50 -62.07 0.34
CA GLU A 304 -30.44 -60.94 1.26
C GLU A 304 -29.01 -60.38 1.37
N ILE A 305 -28.01 -61.25 1.49
CA ILE A 305 -26.59 -60.85 1.51
C ILE A 305 -26.23 -60.12 0.21
N MET A 306 -26.62 -60.67 -0.95
CA MET A 306 -26.39 -60.03 -2.25
C MET A 306 -27.15 -58.70 -2.38
N ALA A 307 -28.36 -58.60 -1.85
CA ALA A 307 -29.11 -57.35 -1.81
C ALA A 307 -28.42 -56.28 -0.94
N ARG A 308 -27.83 -56.68 0.21
CA ARG A 308 -27.02 -55.78 1.05
C ARG A 308 -25.75 -55.34 0.31
N HIS A 309 -25.06 -56.25 -0.38
CA HIS A 309 -23.90 -55.90 -1.21
C HIS A 309 -24.27 -54.93 -2.33
N TYR A 310 -25.39 -55.17 -3.02
CA TYR A 310 -25.90 -54.27 -4.04
C TYR A 310 -26.24 -52.89 -3.46
N ALA A 311 -26.89 -52.82 -2.30
CA ALA A 311 -27.22 -51.55 -1.64
C ALA A 311 -25.96 -50.77 -1.25
N LYS A 312 -24.94 -51.44 -0.67
CA LYS A 312 -23.65 -50.82 -0.35
C LYS A 312 -22.94 -50.30 -1.59
N LEU A 313 -22.88 -51.11 -2.66
CA LEU A 313 -22.25 -50.72 -3.92
C LEU A 313 -22.99 -49.53 -4.56
N LYS A 314 -24.33 -49.55 -4.55
CA LYS A 314 -25.14 -48.45 -5.06
C LYS A 314 -24.92 -47.17 -4.26
N ALA A 315 -24.91 -47.24 -2.94
CA ALA A 315 -24.62 -46.08 -2.09
C ALA A 315 -23.22 -45.51 -2.33
N SER A 316 -22.20 -46.38 -2.44
CA SER A 316 -20.84 -45.96 -2.79
C SER A 316 -20.77 -45.30 -4.18
N MET A 317 -21.50 -45.85 -5.15
CA MET A 317 -21.54 -45.33 -6.52
C MET A 317 -22.25 -43.97 -6.61
N ASP A 318 -23.36 -43.81 -5.89
CA ASP A 318 -24.08 -42.55 -5.79
C ASP A 318 -23.26 -41.49 -5.04
N ALA A 319 -22.55 -41.86 -3.97
CA ALA A 319 -21.63 -40.97 -3.25
C ALA A 319 -20.45 -40.53 -4.14
N PHE A 320 -19.86 -41.46 -4.90
CA PHE A 320 -18.81 -41.12 -5.86
C PHE A 320 -19.31 -40.15 -6.93
N ARG A 321 -20.48 -40.41 -7.51
CA ARG A 321 -21.10 -39.51 -8.50
C ARG A 321 -21.40 -38.13 -7.94
N ALA A 322 -21.91 -38.05 -6.70
CA ALA A 322 -22.14 -36.78 -6.02
C ALA A 322 -20.82 -36.03 -5.78
N GLY A 323 -19.77 -36.71 -5.33
CA GLY A 323 -18.44 -36.13 -5.15
C GLY A 323 -17.84 -35.60 -6.46
N GLN A 324 -17.95 -36.35 -7.55
CA GLN A 324 -17.49 -35.89 -8.88
C GLN A 324 -18.32 -34.69 -9.39
N ALA A 325 -19.63 -34.70 -9.16
CA ALA A 325 -20.49 -33.57 -9.53
C ALA A 325 -20.12 -32.30 -8.76
N GLU A 326 -19.87 -32.40 -7.44
CA GLU A 326 -19.44 -31.25 -6.64
C GLU A 326 -18.04 -30.77 -7.05
N ARG A 327 -17.10 -31.68 -7.31
CA ARG A 327 -15.76 -31.30 -7.79
C ARG A 327 -15.82 -30.59 -9.14
N LEU A 328 -16.66 -31.06 -10.07
CA LEU A 328 -16.87 -30.40 -11.35
C LEU A 328 -17.52 -29.01 -11.18
N LYS A 329 -18.48 -28.87 -10.27
CA LYS A 329 -19.10 -27.59 -9.93
C LYS A 329 -18.10 -26.60 -9.31
N GLN A 330 -17.24 -27.06 -8.40
CA GLN A 330 -16.18 -26.22 -7.83
C GLN A 330 -15.19 -25.77 -8.90
N LEU A 331 -14.77 -26.69 -9.78
CA LEU A 331 -13.87 -26.35 -10.89
C LEU A 331 -14.51 -25.36 -11.87
N SER A 332 -15.78 -25.54 -12.21
CA SER A 332 -16.49 -24.62 -13.12
C SER A 332 -16.68 -23.24 -12.49
N LEU A 333 -16.97 -23.15 -11.19
CA LEU A 333 -17.09 -21.88 -10.48
C LEU A 333 -15.72 -21.18 -10.35
N ALA A 334 -14.68 -21.91 -9.95
CA ALA A 334 -13.32 -21.38 -9.84
C ALA A 334 -12.78 -20.89 -11.20
N SER A 335 -13.02 -21.66 -12.27
CA SER A 335 -12.63 -21.23 -13.61
C SER A 335 -13.44 -20.04 -14.10
N ALA A 336 -14.75 -19.98 -13.85
CA ALA A 336 -15.59 -18.85 -14.21
C ALA A 336 -15.16 -17.56 -13.48
N THR A 337 -14.89 -17.64 -12.18
CA THR A 337 -14.42 -16.49 -11.37
C THR A 337 -13.04 -16.00 -11.82
N ALA A 338 -12.10 -16.91 -12.08
CA ALA A 338 -10.79 -16.56 -12.64
C ALA A 338 -10.90 -15.92 -14.02
N MET A 339 -11.76 -16.46 -14.89
CA MET A 339 -12.04 -15.90 -16.22
C MET A 339 -12.64 -14.49 -16.12
N GLU A 340 -13.57 -14.27 -15.19
CA GLU A 340 -14.18 -12.94 -15.00
C GLU A 340 -13.17 -11.93 -14.46
N ALA A 341 -12.31 -12.32 -13.52
CA ALA A 341 -11.21 -11.49 -13.05
C ALA A 341 -10.23 -11.12 -14.17
N LEU A 342 -9.87 -12.08 -15.03
CA LEU A 342 -9.02 -11.84 -16.19
C LEU A 342 -9.68 -10.93 -17.23
N LYS A 343 -10.98 -11.10 -17.50
CA LYS A 343 -11.75 -10.18 -18.36
C LYS A 343 -11.78 -8.76 -17.78
N GLY A 344 -11.95 -8.61 -16.46
CA GLY A 344 -11.88 -7.31 -15.79
C GLY A 344 -10.51 -6.64 -15.99
N LYS A 345 -9.41 -7.38 -15.81
CA LYS A 345 -8.06 -6.87 -16.08
C LYS A 345 -7.86 -6.50 -17.55
N LEU A 346 -8.37 -7.32 -18.47
CA LEU A 346 -8.33 -7.05 -19.91
C LEU A 346 -9.09 -5.77 -20.25
N ALA A 347 -10.30 -5.58 -19.72
CA ALA A 347 -11.10 -4.38 -19.94
C ALA A 347 -10.41 -3.11 -19.42
N LEU A 348 -9.76 -3.18 -18.25
CA LEU A 348 -8.96 -2.08 -17.71
C LEU A 348 -7.77 -1.78 -18.63
N ALA A 349 -7.02 -2.80 -19.04
CA ALA A 349 -5.88 -2.63 -19.95
C ALA A 349 -6.32 -2.04 -21.30
N GLU A 350 -7.42 -2.51 -21.88
CA GLU A 350 -8.00 -1.91 -23.09
C GLU A 350 -8.39 -0.45 -22.89
N ASN A 351 -8.99 -0.10 -21.75
CA ASN A 351 -9.37 1.28 -21.46
C ASN A 351 -8.13 2.17 -21.36
N VAL A 352 -7.07 1.72 -20.66
CA VAL A 352 -5.80 2.45 -20.57
C VAL A 352 -5.19 2.65 -21.96
N LEU A 353 -5.18 1.62 -22.82
CA LEU A 353 -4.66 1.73 -24.18
C LEU A 353 -5.50 2.68 -25.05
N LYS A 354 -6.84 2.60 -24.97
CA LYS A 354 -7.76 3.51 -25.69
C LYS A 354 -7.56 4.96 -25.25
N LEU A 355 -7.42 5.21 -23.94
CA LEU A 355 -7.13 6.55 -23.41
C LEU A 355 -5.75 7.04 -23.84
N ALA A 356 -4.73 6.17 -23.84
CA ALA A 356 -3.40 6.53 -24.32
C ALA A 356 -3.40 6.87 -25.82
N GLU A 357 -4.14 6.13 -26.65
CA GLU A 357 -4.30 6.41 -28.08
C GLU A 357 -5.04 7.74 -28.32
N LEU A 358 -6.11 7.98 -27.57
CA LEU A 358 -6.88 9.23 -27.63
C LEU A 358 -6.02 10.44 -27.20
N ALA A 359 -5.26 10.31 -26.11
CA ALA A 359 -4.35 11.35 -25.65
C ALA A 359 -3.23 11.62 -26.66
N ARG A 360 -2.67 10.57 -27.26
CA ARG A 360 -1.62 10.65 -28.30
C ARG A 360 -2.07 11.39 -29.56
N LYS A 361 -3.37 11.53 -29.81
CA LYS A 361 -3.89 12.35 -30.91
C LYS A 361 -3.43 13.81 -30.81
N TYR A 362 -3.42 14.38 -29.60
CA TYR A 362 -3.08 15.78 -29.34
C TYR A 362 -1.59 16.02 -29.09
N GLU A 363 -0.78 14.97 -29.04
CA GLU A 363 0.68 15.06 -29.02
C GLU A 363 1.20 15.54 -30.39
N THR A 364 2.15 16.48 -30.38
CA THR A 364 2.91 16.94 -31.54
C THR A 364 3.86 15.85 -32.05
N GLU A 365 4.42 16.05 -33.25
CA GLU A 365 5.36 15.10 -33.85
C GLU A 365 6.61 14.89 -32.97
N GLN A 366 7.05 15.92 -32.21
CA GLN A 366 8.24 15.81 -31.38
C GLN A 366 8.09 14.73 -30.29
N GLU A 367 7.03 14.82 -29.46
CA GLU A 367 6.76 13.80 -28.44
C GLU A 367 6.22 12.48 -29.00
N LYS A 368 5.66 12.46 -30.22
CA LYS A 368 5.30 11.18 -30.88
C LYS A 368 6.53 10.36 -31.27
N VAL A 369 7.62 11.02 -31.68
CA VAL A 369 8.87 10.41 -32.13
C VAL A 369 9.86 10.22 -30.97
N LEU A 370 9.94 11.18 -30.04
CA LEU A 370 10.69 11.06 -28.78
C LEU A 370 9.77 11.30 -27.57
N PRO A 371 9.01 10.29 -27.12
CA PRO A 371 8.10 10.42 -25.97
C PRO A 371 8.81 10.60 -24.62
N PHE A 372 10.06 10.15 -24.53
CA PHE A 372 10.85 10.16 -23.30
C PHE A 372 11.97 11.18 -23.45
N TRP A 373 11.74 12.37 -22.93
CA TRP A 373 12.71 13.45 -22.99
C TRP A 373 13.82 13.23 -21.95
N SER A 374 15.07 13.43 -22.36
CA SER A 374 16.22 13.59 -21.46
C SER A 374 16.80 14.99 -21.68
N PRO A 375 16.87 15.85 -20.65
CA PRO A 375 17.57 17.13 -20.75
C PRO A 375 19.00 16.97 -21.29
N ALA A 376 19.68 15.87 -20.95
CA ALA A 376 21.04 15.56 -21.40
C ALA A 376 21.17 15.29 -22.91
N GLN A 377 20.08 14.99 -23.62
CA GLN A 377 20.10 14.81 -25.08
C GLN A 377 19.77 16.09 -25.85
N ALA A 378 19.14 17.07 -25.21
CA ALA A 378 18.90 18.40 -25.80
C ALA A 378 20.14 19.30 -25.66
N VAL A 379 20.96 19.11 -24.63
CA VAL A 379 22.25 19.80 -24.40
C VAL A 379 23.39 19.04 -25.08
N ASN A 380 23.25 18.72 -26.37
CA ASN A 380 24.39 18.39 -27.23
C ASN A 380 24.77 19.64 -28.03
N GLY A 381 25.24 20.63 -27.28
CA GLY A 381 25.70 21.92 -27.75
C GLY A 381 26.09 22.74 -26.53
N GLU A 382 27.37 22.61 -26.16
CA GLU A 382 28.07 23.29 -25.06
C GLU A 382 27.98 22.61 -23.69
N GLU A 383 29.12 22.01 -23.32
CA GLU A 383 29.48 21.62 -21.96
C GLU A 383 29.32 22.84 -21.05
N LEU A 384 28.34 22.80 -20.15
CA LEU A 384 28.25 23.68 -18.99
C LEU A 384 28.09 22.81 -17.75
N ASP A 385 28.91 23.13 -16.77
CA ASP A 385 29.34 22.30 -15.65
C ASP A 385 28.19 21.61 -14.89
N GLU A 386 28.32 20.28 -14.71
CA GLU A 386 27.36 19.41 -14.02
C GLU A 386 27.07 19.85 -12.57
N GLU A 387 27.98 20.60 -11.94
CA GLU A 387 27.81 21.13 -10.58
C GLU A 387 26.82 22.32 -10.51
N GLU A 388 26.72 23.16 -11.55
CA GLU A 388 25.76 24.28 -11.55
C GLU A 388 24.32 23.80 -11.82
N ALA A 389 24.15 22.75 -12.64
CA ALA A 389 22.83 22.21 -12.96
C ALA A 389 22.22 21.45 -11.76
N LEU A 390 23.03 20.72 -10.99
CA LEU A 390 22.60 20.05 -9.76
C LEU A 390 22.23 21.07 -8.66
N ALA A 391 23.03 22.13 -8.50
CA ALA A 391 22.73 23.21 -7.55
C ALA A 391 21.46 24.01 -7.93
N GLN A 392 21.19 24.18 -9.23
CA GLN A 392 19.96 24.82 -9.70
C GLN A 392 18.74 23.91 -9.57
N ALA A 393 18.90 22.59 -9.68
CA ALA A 393 17.83 21.61 -9.48
C ALA A 393 17.45 21.45 -8.00
N GLU A 394 18.42 21.41 -7.08
CA GLU A 394 18.16 21.43 -5.63
C GLU A 394 17.49 22.74 -5.21
N ALA A 395 17.97 23.89 -5.69
CA ALA A 395 17.36 25.19 -5.38
C ALA A 395 15.95 25.35 -6.00
N ALA A 396 15.64 24.66 -7.10
CA ALA A 396 14.29 24.63 -7.68
C ALA A 396 13.36 23.67 -6.95
N ALA A 397 13.88 22.54 -6.43
CA ALA A 397 13.12 21.61 -5.60
C ALA A 397 12.79 22.21 -4.23
N GLU A 398 13.73 22.93 -3.61
CA GLU A 398 13.50 23.70 -2.37
C GLU A 398 12.49 24.84 -2.59
N ALA A 399 12.56 25.54 -3.73
CA ALA A 399 11.59 26.58 -4.08
C ALA A 399 10.18 26.00 -4.38
N PHE A 400 10.10 24.78 -4.91
CA PHE A 400 8.82 24.09 -5.14
C PHE A 400 8.20 23.59 -3.83
N ALA A 401 9.03 23.07 -2.91
CA ALA A 401 8.61 22.68 -1.57
C ALA A 401 8.17 23.89 -0.72
N GLN A 402 8.82 25.04 -0.87
CA GLN A 402 8.42 26.30 -0.23
C GLN A 402 7.12 26.87 -0.84
N ALA A 403 6.93 26.76 -2.15
CA ALA A 403 5.67 27.18 -2.80
C ALA A 403 4.48 26.28 -2.46
N GLU A 404 4.72 24.99 -2.17
CA GLU A 404 3.69 24.06 -1.69
C GLU A 404 3.34 24.30 -0.20
N ALA A 405 4.29 24.80 0.60
CA ALA A 405 4.08 25.19 1.99
C ALA A 405 3.32 26.53 2.15
N GLU A 406 3.52 27.49 1.23
CA GLU A 406 2.83 28.80 1.28
C GLU A 406 1.41 28.80 0.67
N LEU A 407 0.99 27.71 0.02
CA LEU A 407 -0.39 27.45 -0.38
C LEU A 407 -1.05 26.48 0.61
N GLY A 408 -1.23 26.95 1.85
CA GLY A 408 -1.89 26.19 2.91
C GLY A 408 -3.29 25.67 2.53
N GLY A 409 -3.48 24.36 2.76
CA GLY A 409 -4.69 23.81 3.37
C GLY A 409 -6.03 24.08 2.69
N GLY A 410 -6.40 23.19 1.76
CA GLY A 410 -7.75 23.14 1.22
C GLY A 410 -8.16 21.75 0.73
N LYS A 411 -8.17 20.74 1.61
CA LYS A 411 -8.95 19.52 1.31
C LYS A 411 -10.44 19.92 1.28
N PRO A 412 -11.21 19.57 0.23
CA PRO A 412 -12.64 19.77 0.25
C PRO A 412 -13.26 18.92 1.37
N SER A 413 -14.06 19.56 2.21
CA SER A 413 -14.87 18.90 3.23
C SER A 413 -15.84 17.93 2.57
N ALA A 414 -15.72 16.65 2.91
CA ALA A 414 -16.74 15.64 2.64
C ALA A 414 -17.97 15.91 3.53
N LYS A 415 -18.87 16.79 3.07
CA LYS A 415 -20.24 16.91 3.56
C LYS A 415 -21.10 17.61 2.52
N GLU A 416 -21.54 16.84 1.53
CA GLU A 416 -22.82 16.92 0.84
C GLU A 416 -22.80 15.89 -0.30
N LEU A 417 -23.22 14.67 0.03
CA LEU A 417 -23.92 13.70 -0.82
C LEU A 417 -24.07 12.42 0.03
N GLY A 418 -24.86 12.54 1.10
CA GLY A 418 -25.55 11.39 1.63
C GLY A 418 -26.79 11.18 0.77
N GLU A 419 -26.79 10.14 -0.06
CA GLU A 419 -27.96 9.31 -0.31
C GLU A 419 -27.58 8.10 -1.19
N LEU A 420 -28.15 6.95 -0.80
CA LEU A 420 -28.09 5.62 -1.42
C LEU A 420 -26.85 4.78 -1.05
N GLY A 421 -27.04 3.99 0.01
CA GLY A 421 -26.07 3.04 0.50
C GLY A 421 -25.97 1.76 -0.32
N LEU A 422 -25.00 0.95 0.07
CA LEU A 422 -25.13 -0.51 0.10
C LEU A 422 -24.03 -1.07 1.00
N GLN A 423 -24.43 -1.83 2.00
CA GLN A 423 -23.56 -2.71 2.78
C GLN A 423 -22.91 -3.72 1.85
N MET A 424 -21.61 -3.98 1.99
CA MET A 424 -21.06 -5.30 1.68
C MET A 424 -19.97 -5.67 2.68
N SER A 425 -20.22 -6.84 3.27
CA SER A 425 -19.46 -7.57 4.26
C SER A 425 -18.07 -7.98 3.78
N ALA A 426 -17.07 -7.78 4.63
CA ALA A 426 -15.83 -8.52 4.60
C ALA A 426 -16.09 -9.96 5.06
N GLY A 427 -15.73 -10.91 4.19
CA GLY A 427 -15.64 -12.34 4.50
C GLY A 427 -14.29 -12.83 3.99
N SER A 428 -13.30 -12.80 4.88
CA SER A 428 -11.98 -13.39 4.71
C SER A 428 -12.05 -14.89 4.99
N GLY A 429 -11.66 -15.71 4.02
CA GLY A 429 -11.36 -17.13 4.21
C GLY A 429 -9.98 -17.42 3.66
N LYS A 430 -9.00 -17.54 4.57
CA LYS A 430 -7.69 -18.15 4.33
C LYS A 430 -7.83 -19.64 4.63
N GLU A 431 -7.31 -20.50 3.76
CA GLU A 431 -6.88 -21.84 4.17
C GLU A 431 -5.49 -22.10 3.58
N GLY A 432 -4.58 -22.48 4.47
CA GLY A 432 -3.20 -22.84 4.20
C GLY A 432 -3.08 -24.30 3.80
N TYR A 433 -2.04 -24.59 3.01
CA TYR A 433 -1.64 -25.93 2.63
C TYR A 433 -0.63 -26.47 3.66
N GLU A 434 -0.98 -27.60 4.28
CA GLU A 434 -0.02 -28.50 4.93
C GLU A 434 0.57 -29.47 3.90
N ALA A 435 1.86 -29.72 4.04
CA ALA A 435 2.63 -30.67 3.25
C ALA A 435 2.66 -32.02 3.98
N GLY A 436 2.19 -33.06 3.29
CA GLY A 436 2.41 -34.46 3.66
C GLY A 436 2.59 -35.28 2.39
N GLU A 437 3.79 -35.78 2.15
CA GLU A 437 4.10 -36.78 1.13
C GLU A 437 4.99 -37.86 1.74
N GLU A 438 4.47 -39.07 1.87
CA GLU A 438 5.25 -40.31 1.81
C GLU A 438 4.52 -41.33 0.90
N GLU A 439 5.35 -41.98 0.05
CA GLU A 439 5.22 -43.25 -0.68
C GLU A 439 3.96 -43.48 -1.58
N GLU A 440 4.00 -43.97 -2.81
CA GLU A 440 4.72 -45.14 -3.32
C GLU A 440 4.61 -45.23 -4.87
N ALA A 441 5.64 -45.81 -5.48
CA ALA A 441 5.65 -46.78 -6.60
C ALA A 441 5.17 -46.49 -8.05
N ALA A 442 6.09 -46.88 -8.96
CA ALA A 442 5.96 -47.43 -10.31
C ALA A 442 5.70 -46.43 -11.48
N GLY A 443 6.43 -46.45 -12.60
CA GLY A 443 7.50 -47.33 -13.07
C GLY A 443 7.83 -47.06 -14.54
N ALA A 444 9.10 -47.29 -14.88
CA ALA A 444 9.68 -47.68 -16.18
C ALA A 444 9.56 -46.77 -17.43
N GLY A 445 10.74 -46.38 -17.95
CA GLY A 445 10.91 -45.85 -19.31
C GLY A 445 12.35 -45.40 -19.59
N THR A 446 13.24 -46.36 -19.84
CA THR A 446 14.69 -46.22 -20.08
C THR A 446 15.08 -45.71 -21.47
N SER A 447 16.36 -45.33 -21.58
CA SER A 447 17.20 -44.99 -22.77
C SER A 447 17.10 -43.51 -23.20
N GLY A 448 18.18 -42.74 -23.32
CA GLY A 448 19.60 -43.03 -23.47
C GLY A 448 20.08 -42.32 -24.73
N ARG A 449 21.11 -41.47 -24.63
CA ARG A 449 22.21 -41.28 -25.60
C ARG A 449 22.77 -39.85 -25.57
N GLU A 450 24.09 -39.85 -25.56
CA GLU A 450 25.03 -38.73 -25.60
C GLU A 450 24.84 -37.80 -26.81
N GLY A 451 25.24 -36.53 -26.62
CA GLY A 451 25.42 -35.56 -27.69
C GLY A 451 26.33 -34.42 -27.23
N VAL A 452 27.64 -34.62 -27.36
CA VAL A 452 28.64 -33.55 -27.31
C VAL A 452 28.41 -32.62 -28.50
N GLY A 453 28.35 -31.31 -28.24
CA GLY A 453 28.20 -30.28 -29.27
C GLY A 453 28.75 -28.95 -28.79
N ALA A 454 30.04 -28.74 -29.03
CA ALA A 454 30.68 -27.43 -28.97
C ALA A 454 30.20 -26.55 -30.13
N GLY A 455 30.09 -25.23 -29.90
CA GLY A 455 30.18 -24.25 -30.97
C GLY A 455 29.22 -23.07 -30.86
N GLY A 456 29.81 -21.89 -30.70
CA GLY A 456 29.51 -20.77 -31.59
C GLY A 456 28.37 -19.84 -31.18
N ALA A 457 28.77 -18.66 -30.72
CA ALA A 457 27.92 -17.48 -30.69
C ALA A 457 27.26 -17.23 -32.06
N THR A 458 25.96 -16.97 -32.05
CA THR A 458 25.29 -16.19 -33.09
C THR A 458 24.45 -15.11 -32.43
N ALA A 459 24.89 -13.88 -32.61
CA ALA A 459 24.08 -12.68 -32.44
C ALA A 459 22.96 -12.69 -33.48
N GLY A 460 21.77 -12.22 -33.07
CA GLY A 460 20.66 -11.90 -33.98
C GLY A 460 19.48 -12.86 -33.88
N GLY A 461 18.56 -12.58 -32.95
CA GLY A 461 17.24 -13.22 -32.88
C GLY A 461 16.33 -12.40 -31.98
N SER A 462 15.33 -11.77 -32.59
CA SER A 462 14.31 -10.90 -31.98
C SER A 462 13.98 -11.21 -30.51
N SER A 463 14.23 -10.25 -29.63
CA SER A 463 13.82 -10.32 -28.23
C SER A 463 12.30 -10.37 -28.17
N LYS A 464 11.73 -11.57 -27.98
CA LYS A 464 10.34 -11.69 -27.54
C LYS A 464 10.18 -10.81 -26.30
N PRO A 465 9.10 -10.01 -26.18
CA PRO A 465 8.86 -9.23 -24.98
C PRO A 465 8.85 -10.20 -23.79
N LYS A 466 9.80 -10.01 -22.87
CA LYS A 466 9.79 -10.71 -21.59
C LYS A 466 8.63 -10.10 -20.82
N PHE A 467 7.49 -10.78 -20.82
CA PHE A 467 6.37 -10.41 -19.97
C PHE A 467 6.80 -10.67 -18.52
N SER A 468 6.94 -9.60 -17.77
CA SER A 468 7.29 -9.62 -16.36
C SER A 468 6.11 -9.04 -15.58
N SER A 469 5.84 -9.60 -14.40
CA SER A 469 4.84 -9.04 -13.47
C SER A 469 5.34 -7.77 -12.77
N TYR A 470 6.64 -7.48 -12.88
CA TYR A 470 7.32 -6.30 -12.38
C TYR A 470 7.95 -5.51 -13.52
N GLY A 471 8.05 -4.20 -13.36
CA GLY A 471 8.60 -3.26 -14.33
C GLY A 471 10.11 -3.43 -14.42
N LEU A 472 10.58 -3.50 -15.65
CA LEU A 472 11.98 -3.65 -15.98
C LEU A 472 12.43 -2.40 -16.69
N ASP A 473 13.61 -1.88 -16.33
CA ASP A 473 14.20 -0.78 -17.05
C ASP A 473 14.64 -1.29 -18.44
N PRO A 474 14.15 -0.72 -19.55
CA PRO A 474 14.39 -1.24 -20.88
C PRO A 474 15.86 -1.19 -21.33
N LEU A 475 16.74 -0.42 -20.65
CA LEU A 475 18.18 -0.41 -20.94
C LEU A 475 18.98 -1.36 -20.04
N SER A 476 18.71 -1.38 -18.73
CA SER A 476 19.50 -2.20 -17.79
C SER A 476 18.94 -3.60 -17.55
N GLY A 477 17.67 -3.85 -17.89
CA GLY A 477 16.99 -5.13 -17.63
C GLY A 477 16.82 -5.46 -16.15
N LYS A 478 17.08 -4.50 -15.26
CA LYS A 478 16.90 -4.61 -13.81
C LYS A 478 15.46 -4.27 -13.43
N GLU A 479 15.02 -4.87 -12.34
CA GLU A 479 13.75 -4.53 -11.70
C GLU A 479 13.78 -3.07 -11.25
N VAL A 480 12.71 -2.36 -11.61
CA VAL A 480 12.48 -0.97 -11.22
C VAL A 480 11.59 -1.00 -9.99
N ASP A 481 11.83 -0.12 -9.04
CA ASP A 481 10.96 0.01 -7.87
C ASP A 481 9.57 0.49 -8.29
N GLU A 482 8.51 0.10 -7.57
CA GLU A 482 7.13 0.44 -7.91
C GLU A 482 6.90 1.96 -7.92
N TRP A 483 7.60 2.68 -7.05
CA TRP A 483 7.59 4.15 -6.98
C TRP A 483 8.15 4.81 -8.26
N ASP A 484 9.05 4.13 -8.96
CA ASP A 484 9.76 4.67 -10.12
C ASP A 484 9.15 4.25 -11.48
N TYR A 485 8.14 3.38 -11.49
CA TYR A 485 7.51 2.87 -12.74
C TYR A 485 6.99 3.97 -13.66
N LEU A 486 6.50 5.06 -13.10
CA LEU A 486 5.83 6.14 -13.84
C LEU A 486 6.74 7.34 -14.13
N ASN A 487 8.02 7.31 -13.73
CA ASN A 487 8.93 8.45 -13.89
C ASN A 487 9.03 8.95 -15.35
N ARG A 488 9.03 8.04 -16.32
CA ARG A 488 9.04 8.40 -17.75
C ARG A 488 7.71 9.03 -18.20
N PHE A 489 6.59 8.57 -17.66
CA PHE A 489 5.28 9.18 -17.92
C PHE A 489 5.21 10.59 -17.34
N PHE A 490 5.67 10.79 -16.10
CA PHE A 490 5.69 12.10 -15.45
C PHE A 490 6.62 13.09 -16.17
N LYS A 491 7.78 12.66 -16.68
CA LYS A 491 8.62 13.51 -17.54
C LYS A 491 7.87 14.04 -18.76
N ARG A 492 7.11 13.17 -19.43
CA ARG A 492 6.30 13.55 -20.60
C ARG A 492 5.13 14.47 -20.22
N PHE A 493 4.48 14.20 -19.08
CA PHE A 493 3.40 15.03 -18.54
C PHE A 493 3.90 16.43 -18.14
N ASN A 494 5.06 16.53 -17.49
CA ASN A 494 5.63 17.81 -17.09
C ASN A 494 6.03 18.65 -18.30
N LYS A 495 6.54 18.04 -19.38
CA LYS A 495 6.79 18.76 -20.64
C LYS A 495 5.51 19.40 -21.19
N SER A 496 4.42 18.64 -21.29
CA SER A 496 3.16 19.19 -21.81
C SER A 496 2.57 20.29 -20.91
N LEU A 497 2.79 20.23 -19.60
CA LEU A 497 2.45 21.32 -18.67
C LEU A 497 3.27 22.59 -18.93
N LEU A 498 4.59 22.46 -19.16
CA LEU A 498 5.44 23.60 -19.51
C LEU A 498 5.04 24.23 -20.85
N ASP A 499 4.77 23.41 -21.86
CA ASP A 499 4.32 23.88 -23.17
C ASP A 499 2.97 24.61 -23.06
N LYS A 500 2.04 24.06 -22.27
CA LYS A 500 0.76 24.73 -21.98
C LYS A 500 0.97 26.07 -21.28
N ALA A 501 1.82 26.13 -20.26
CA ALA A 501 2.11 27.38 -19.54
C ALA A 501 2.72 28.44 -20.46
N ALA A 502 3.60 28.05 -21.39
CA ALA A 502 4.15 28.94 -22.40
C ALA A 502 3.06 29.48 -23.36
N ILE A 503 2.15 28.62 -23.83
CA ILE A 503 1.01 29.01 -24.66
C ILE A 503 0.09 29.98 -23.91
N ASP A 504 -0.23 29.69 -22.66
CA ASP A 504 -1.10 30.54 -21.84
C ASP A 504 -0.48 31.93 -21.60
N LYS A 505 0.85 32.01 -21.46
CA LYS A 505 1.59 33.28 -21.35
C LYS A 505 1.53 34.08 -22.65
N GLU A 506 1.78 33.46 -23.81
CA GLU A 506 1.70 34.14 -25.10
C GLU A 506 0.27 34.55 -25.43
N ARG A 507 -0.72 33.73 -25.12
CA ARG A 507 -2.14 34.09 -25.24
C ARG A 507 -2.47 35.31 -24.40
N SER A 508 -2.06 35.32 -23.12
CA SER A 508 -2.29 36.46 -22.22
C SER A 508 -1.65 37.74 -22.75
N ARG A 509 -0.44 37.64 -23.33
CA ARG A 509 0.23 38.76 -23.98
C ARG A 509 -0.55 39.26 -25.19
N LEU A 510 -0.94 38.37 -26.10
CA LEU A 510 -1.71 38.71 -27.30
C LEU A 510 -3.08 39.31 -26.95
N GLU A 511 -3.74 38.83 -25.90
CA GLU A 511 -5.01 39.39 -25.41
C GLU A 511 -4.84 40.84 -24.93
N ARG A 512 -3.74 41.15 -24.21
CA ARG A 512 -3.40 42.53 -23.82
C ARG A 512 -3.10 43.40 -25.04
N GLU A 513 -2.26 42.94 -25.95
CA GLU A 513 -1.92 43.67 -27.18
C GLU A 513 -3.19 43.93 -28.03
N ASN A 514 -4.10 42.97 -28.13
CA ASN A 514 -5.38 43.13 -28.84
C ASN A 514 -6.29 44.13 -28.13
N ALA A 515 -6.38 44.08 -26.79
CA ALA A 515 -7.13 45.05 -26.00
C ALA A 515 -6.58 46.47 -26.21
N ASP A 516 -5.26 46.64 -26.22
CA ASP A 516 -4.59 47.91 -26.50
C ASP A 516 -4.88 48.40 -27.92
N LEU A 517 -4.77 47.53 -28.93
CA LEU A 517 -5.08 47.86 -30.33
C LEU A 517 -6.55 48.26 -30.51
N ARG A 518 -7.49 47.54 -29.86
CA ARG A 518 -8.92 47.91 -29.86
C ARG A 518 -9.16 49.26 -29.19
N SER A 519 -8.47 49.54 -28.08
CA SER A 519 -8.52 50.84 -27.40
C SER A 519 -7.99 51.97 -28.28
N ILE A 520 -6.85 51.76 -28.95
CA ILE A 520 -6.27 52.73 -29.88
C ILE A 520 -7.17 52.94 -31.09
N LEU A 521 -7.74 51.87 -31.66
CA LEU A 521 -8.66 51.98 -32.79
C LEU A 521 -9.95 52.70 -32.40
N LYS A 522 -10.50 52.43 -31.21
CA LYS A 522 -11.63 53.17 -30.66
C LYS A 522 -11.30 54.65 -30.53
N GLN A 523 -10.16 55.00 -29.93
CA GLN A 523 -9.69 56.39 -29.83
C GLN A 523 -9.50 57.05 -31.21
N TYR A 524 -9.06 56.31 -32.21
CA TYR A 524 -8.90 56.82 -33.58
C TYR A 524 -10.25 57.07 -34.27
N LEU A 525 -11.21 56.15 -34.12
CA LEU A 525 -12.57 56.32 -34.63
C LEU A 525 -13.31 57.45 -33.92
N ASP A 526 -13.17 57.56 -32.60
CA ASP A 526 -13.63 58.68 -31.79
C ASP A 526 -12.93 60.00 -32.21
N GLY A 527 -11.70 59.96 -32.72
CA GLY A 527 -11.01 61.12 -33.27
C GLY A 527 -11.51 61.59 -34.65
N ILE A 528 -12.14 60.70 -35.42
CA ILE A 528 -12.66 60.98 -36.78
C ILE A 528 -14.16 61.29 -36.75
N SER A 529 -14.91 60.60 -35.90
CA SER A 529 -16.35 60.77 -35.73
C SER A 529 -16.64 61.86 -34.70
N VAL A 530 -17.69 62.64 -34.90
CA VAL A 530 -18.18 63.57 -33.87
C VAL A 530 -19.18 62.83 -32.99
N ASN A 531 -18.70 62.32 -31.86
CA ASN A 531 -19.50 61.55 -30.89
C ASN A 531 -19.59 62.30 -29.55
N ASP A 532 -20.65 62.05 -28.76
CA ASP A 532 -20.90 62.78 -27.50
C ASP A 532 -19.75 62.58 -26.48
N ASP A 533 -19.17 61.38 -26.44
CA ASP A 533 -18.01 61.07 -25.59
C ASP A 533 -16.76 61.90 -25.95
N VAL A 534 -16.62 62.29 -27.22
CA VAL A 534 -15.50 63.09 -27.74
C VAL A 534 -15.67 64.56 -27.38
N LEU A 535 -16.92 65.05 -27.40
CA LEU A 535 -17.26 66.41 -26.97
C LEU A 535 -17.16 66.57 -25.44
N ASN A 536 -17.51 65.53 -24.69
CA ASN A 536 -17.40 65.49 -23.23
C ASN A 536 -15.97 65.30 -22.72
N ASN A 537 -15.04 64.81 -23.56
CA ASN A 537 -13.64 64.73 -23.21
C ASN A 537 -13.02 66.15 -23.18
N PRO A 538 -12.54 66.65 -22.01
CA PRO A 538 -12.03 68.01 -21.86
C PRO A 538 -10.71 68.28 -22.61
N VAL A 539 -10.11 67.24 -23.21
CA VAL A 539 -8.87 67.27 -23.98
C VAL A 539 -9.13 66.76 -25.39
N ASN A 540 -9.92 67.50 -26.16
CA ASN A 540 -10.28 67.20 -27.55
C ASN A 540 -9.85 68.34 -28.51
N PRO A 541 -9.60 68.03 -29.80
CA PRO A 541 -9.27 69.04 -30.81
C PRO A 541 -10.48 69.81 -31.37
N LEU A 542 -11.70 69.31 -31.15
CA LEU A 542 -12.94 69.90 -31.68
C LEU A 542 -13.38 71.16 -30.91
N LEU A 543 -13.11 71.26 -29.60
CA LEU A 543 -13.46 72.42 -28.77
C LEU A 543 -12.37 72.70 -27.71
N VAL A 544 -11.38 73.51 -28.08
CA VAL A 544 -10.24 73.80 -27.19
C VAL A 544 -10.57 74.94 -26.22
N VAL A 545 -10.68 74.61 -24.93
CA VAL A 545 -10.90 75.56 -23.83
C VAL A 545 -9.63 75.68 -22.98
N ASN A 546 -9.21 76.90 -22.66
CA ASN A 546 -8.09 77.21 -21.74
C ASN A 546 -6.76 76.50 -22.05
N GLN A 547 -6.41 76.36 -23.34
CA GLN A 547 -5.18 75.70 -23.80
C GLN A 547 -4.95 74.27 -23.25
N ARG A 548 -5.99 73.60 -22.77
CA ARG A 548 -5.88 72.29 -22.11
C ARG A 548 -5.29 71.22 -23.03
N LEU A 549 -5.68 71.22 -24.31
CA LEU A 549 -5.13 70.31 -25.31
C LEU A 549 -3.62 70.49 -25.50
N GLN A 550 -3.15 71.74 -25.62
CA GLN A 550 -1.74 72.04 -25.82
C GLN A 550 -0.90 71.59 -24.61
N ILE A 551 -1.37 71.87 -23.39
CA ILE A 551 -0.69 71.45 -22.16
C ILE A 551 -0.59 69.92 -22.11
N THR A 552 -1.70 69.21 -22.32
CA THR A 552 -1.74 67.75 -22.24
C THR A 552 -0.88 67.07 -23.31
N LEU A 553 -0.80 67.64 -24.52
CA LEU A 553 0.10 67.16 -25.59
C LEU A 553 1.57 67.38 -25.22
N THR A 554 1.93 68.54 -24.65
CA THR A 554 3.30 68.79 -24.20
C THR A 554 3.72 67.86 -23.06
N GLU A 555 2.81 67.58 -22.11
CA GLU A 555 3.03 66.62 -21.04
C GLU A 555 3.17 65.19 -21.56
N ARG A 556 2.28 64.74 -22.47
CA ARG A 556 2.40 63.43 -23.12
C ARG A 556 3.71 63.30 -23.92
N ASN A 557 4.14 64.34 -24.62
CA ASN A 557 5.39 64.34 -25.37
C ASN A 557 6.60 64.26 -24.43
N LYS A 558 6.58 65.03 -23.31
CA LYS A 558 7.61 64.97 -22.28
C LYS A 558 7.65 63.59 -21.60
N ALA A 559 6.49 62.99 -21.30
CA ALA A 559 6.38 61.67 -20.71
C ALA A 559 6.87 60.56 -21.67
N ARG A 560 6.51 60.63 -22.97
CA ARG A 560 7.01 59.70 -23.99
C ARG A 560 8.52 59.83 -24.19
N ALA A 561 9.06 61.05 -24.20
CA ALA A 561 10.49 61.30 -24.29
C ALA A 561 11.25 60.75 -23.05
N ALA A 562 10.70 60.93 -21.85
CA ALA A 562 11.25 60.36 -20.62
C ALA A 562 11.21 58.82 -20.62
N ALA A 563 10.12 58.21 -21.08
CA ALA A 563 10.00 56.76 -21.20
C ALA A 563 10.95 56.18 -22.25
N MET A 564 11.15 56.85 -23.40
CA MET A 564 12.17 56.45 -24.38
C MET A 564 13.60 56.60 -23.83
N ALA A 565 13.89 57.67 -23.08
CA ALA A 565 15.18 57.88 -22.46
C ALA A 565 15.50 56.80 -21.40
N GLN A 566 14.52 56.38 -20.61
CA GLN A 566 14.65 55.26 -19.67
C GLN A 566 14.89 53.92 -20.38
N ARG A 567 14.18 53.65 -21.49
CA ARG A 567 14.41 52.46 -22.31
C ARG A 567 15.80 52.44 -22.98
N ALA A 568 16.30 53.58 -23.40
CA ALA A 568 17.64 53.71 -23.99
C ALA A 568 18.77 53.56 -22.96
N ALA A 569 18.56 54.06 -21.73
CA ALA A 569 19.52 53.90 -20.63
C ALA A 569 19.59 52.45 -20.08
N GLY A 570 18.52 51.67 -20.20
CA GLY A 570 18.52 50.25 -19.83
C GLY A 570 19.13 49.29 -20.86
N GLY A 571 19.54 49.79 -22.05
CA GLY A 571 20.03 48.96 -23.15
C GLY A 571 21.55 48.79 -23.25
N GLN A 572 22.34 49.46 -22.39
CA GLN A 572 23.80 49.37 -22.40
C GLN A 572 24.32 49.22 -20.97
N GLY A 573 24.46 47.97 -20.52
CA GLY A 573 25.18 47.65 -19.28
C GLY A 573 24.44 46.67 -18.36
N SER A 574 24.51 45.38 -18.67
CA SER A 574 24.58 44.29 -17.67
C SER A 574 24.71 42.93 -18.37
N GLY A 575 25.95 42.53 -18.64
CA GLY A 575 26.31 41.13 -18.47
C GLY A 575 26.55 40.89 -16.98
N ALA A 576 25.49 40.59 -16.24
CA ALA A 576 25.55 40.05 -14.89
C ALA A 576 24.15 39.56 -14.48
N ALA A 577 24.04 38.25 -14.24
CA ALA A 577 22.93 37.54 -13.60
C ALA A 577 21.52 37.70 -14.22
N SER A 578 21.09 36.65 -14.89
CA SER A 578 19.69 36.40 -15.26
C SER A 578 18.76 36.52 -14.03
N PRO A 579 17.71 37.37 -14.05
CA PRO A 579 16.71 37.42 -12.99
C PRO A 579 15.66 36.34 -13.24
N ALA A 580 16.04 35.07 -13.11
CA ALA A 580 15.12 33.94 -13.15
C ALA A 580 14.53 33.59 -11.76
N LYS A 581 14.88 34.32 -10.69
CA LYS A 581 14.42 34.04 -9.31
C LYS A 581 13.43 35.05 -8.71
N GLN A 582 12.86 35.97 -9.49
CA GLN A 582 11.92 37.00 -8.96
C GLN A 582 10.59 37.15 -9.71
N GLN A 583 10.23 36.23 -10.62
CA GLN A 583 8.94 36.28 -11.32
C GLN A 583 8.04 35.06 -11.05
N VAL A 584 8.27 34.33 -9.96
CA VAL A 584 7.35 33.28 -9.50
C VAL A 584 6.37 33.81 -8.42
N TYR A 585 6.65 34.95 -7.78
CA TYR A 585 5.80 35.48 -6.70
C TYR A 585 4.65 36.42 -7.12
N GLU A 586 4.58 36.92 -8.37
CA GLU A 586 3.53 37.88 -8.77
C GLU A 586 2.36 37.28 -9.57
N VAL A 587 2.35 35.97 -9.85
CA VAL A 587 1.24 35.34 -10.60
C VAL A 587 0.16 34.71 -9.70
N VAL A 588 0.41 34.61 -8.38
CA VAL A 588 -0.58 34.05 -7.43
C VAL A 588 -1.53 35.11 -6.82
N GLN A 589 -1.23 36.41 -6.93
CA GLN A 589 -2.10 37.48 -6.38
C GLN A 589 -3.00 38.22 -7.40
N ALA A 590 -3.26 37.64 -8.57
CA ALA A 590 -4.19 38.24 -9.56
C ALA A 590 -5.38 37.33 -9.93
N ARG A 591 -5.82 36.48 -8.99
CA ARG A 591 -7.16 35.87 -9.00
C ARG A 591 -7.72 35.81 -7.57
N SER A 592 -8.20 36.96 -7.10
CA SER A 592 -9.33 37.07 -6.17
C SER A 592 -10.35 38.02 -6.78
#